data_AF-A0A7C2NFH1-F1
#
_entry.id   AF-A0A7C2NFH1-F1
#
_cell.length_a   1.000
_cell.length_b   1.000
_cell.length_c   1.000
_cell.angle_alpha   90.00
_cell.angle_beta   90.00
_cell.angle_gamma   90.00
#
_symmetry.space_group_name_H-M   'P 1'
#
loop_
_entity.id
_entity.type
_entity.pdbx_description
1 polymer ?
#
loop_
_entity_poly.entity_id
_entity_poly.type
_entity_poly.pdbx_seq_one_letter_code
_entity_poly.pdbx_strand_id
1 'polypeptide(L)'
;MRWPSAKRSHRLAALTAALAAALAAALHAGVPARADDDALVAGSVCEAQELKARKAEDPDLAIEIPPQFDRPFPSLAACRSHEAAWDPEAPGPKQPIPFSHKHHSGTFGMECLYCHSGTDRSRMAGVPSVELCMGCHGVFPPEYDELEGIQILKDHWERKEPIPWVQIHRLPEHVKFRHQRHVAAGVDCQTCHGPVEELDKLYVVPDTRWWQYGLPTKKLEMGWCIMCHREMGASQDCLTCHY
;
A
#
# COMPACT_ATOMS: atom_id res chain seq x y z
N MET A 1 -45.60 -10.44 52.48
CA MET A 1 -45.68 -9.53 53.65
C MET A 1 -44.70 -8.39 53.39
N ARG A 2 -45.20 -7.24 52.92
CA ARG A 2 -45.36 -5.98 53.69
C ARG A 2 -44.03 -5.35 54.18
N TRP A 3 -43.69 -4.22 53.55
CA TRP A 3 -42.79 -3.14 54.01
C TRP A 3 -43.18 -2.60 55.40
N PRO A 4 -42.24 -1.98 56.13
CA PRO A 4 -42.18 -0.49 56.20
C PRO A 4 -40.73 0.04 56.20
N SER A 5 -40.36 1.10 55.48
CA SER A 5 -40.71 2.54 55.59
C SER A 5 -40.19 3.24 56.86
N ALA A 6 -39.22 4.16 56.67
CA ALA A 6 -39.07 5.48 57.32
C ALA A 6 -37.68 6.06 56.98
N LYS A 7 -37.43 7.35 56.77
CA LYS A 7 -38.23 8.59 56.66
C LYS A 7 -37.28 9.61 56.00
N ARG A 8 -37.80 10.42 55.07
CA ARG A 8 -37.13 11.64 54.58
C ARG A 8 -37.07 12.69 55.70
N SER A 9 -35.96 13.40 55.82
CA SER A 9 -35.93 14.72 56.44
C SER A 9 -35.26 15.71 55.49
N HIS A 10 -36.01 16.76 55.17
CA HIS A 10 -35.60 17.90 54.36
C HIS A 10 -34.75 18.84 55.20
N ARG A 11 -33.54 19.15 54.74
CA ARG A 11 -32.81 20.36 55.15
C ARG A 11 -32.03 20.93 53.96
N LEU A 12 -32.56 22.04 53.42
CA LEU A 12 -31.83 23.26 53.02
C LEU A 12 -30.84 23.05 51.84
N ALA A 13 -31.13 23.28 50.56
CA ALA A 13 -31.72 24.47 49.93
C ALA A 13 -31.16 25.81 50.44
N ALA A 14 -29.83 25.97 50.40
CA ALA A 14 -29.14 27.27 50.34
C ALA A 14 -27.62 27.06 50.18
N LEU A 15 -27.13 26.81 48.96
CA LEU A 15 -25.68 26.87 48.63
C LEU A 15 -25.43 27.00 47.11
N THR A 16 -26.35 27.66 46.39
CA THR A 16 -26.36 27.81 44.92
C THR A 16 -25.89 29.17 44.40
N ALA A 17 -25.16 30.01 45.16
CA ALA A 17 -24.86 31.37 44.68
C ALA A 17 -23.48 31.96 44.99
N ALA A 18 -22.52 31.19 45.52
CA ALA A 18 -21.19 31.72 45.89
C ALA A 18 -20.00 31.09 45.14
N LEU A 19 -20.21 30.14 44.23
CA LEU A 19 -19.16 29.58 43.37
C LEU A 19 -19.11 30.18 41.95
N ALA A 20 -20.05 31.04 41.59
CA ALA A 20 -20.20 31.55 40.22
C ALA A 20 -19.44 32.86 39.93
N ALA A 21 -18.81 33.50 40.92
CA ALA A 21 -18.22 34.83 40.77
C ALA A 21 -16.69 34.92 40.98
N ALA A 22 -16.01 33.80 41.23
CA ALA A 22 -14.61 33.81 41.67
C ALA A 22 -13.57 33.25 40.69
N LEU A 23 -13.89 32.93 39.43
CA LEU A 23 -12.86 32.64 38.41
C LEU A 23 -13.32 32.93 36.96
N ALA A 24 -14.20 33.91 36.79
CA ALA A 24 -14.41 34.62 35.53
C ALA A 24 -13.23 35.57 35.18
N ALA A 25 -12.11 35.49 35.90
CA ALA A 25 -10.88 36.26 35.69
C ALA A 25 -9.72 35.43 35.09
N ALA A 26 -9.98 34.21 34.61
CA ALA A 26 -9.03 33.42 33.82
C ALA A 26 -9.27 33.52 32.31
N LEU A 27 -10.10 34.48 31.87
CA LEU A 27 -10.49 34.69 30.46
C LEU A 27 -9.60 35.69 29.68
N HIS A 28 -8.44 36.13 30.22
CA HIS A 28 -7.55 37.07 29.54
C HIS A 28 -6.05 36.72 29.64
N ALA A 29 -5.69 35.49 30.00
CA ALA A 29 -4.34 35.02 29.74
C ALA A 29 -4.26 34.65 28.27
N GLY A 30 -3.86 35.61 27.43
CA GLY A 30 -3.53 35.37 26.04
C GLY A 30 -2.66 34.13 25.92
N VAL A 31 -3.15 33.15 25.15
CA VAL A 31 -2.36 31.99 24.75
C VAL A 31 -1.08 32.55 24.11
N PRO A 32 0.11 32.20 24.63
CA PRO A 32 1.34 32.68 24.02
C PRO A 32 1.37 32.23 22.56
N ALA A 33 1.73 33.18 21.69
CA ALA A 33 1.78 33.04 20.25
C ALA A 33 2.58 31.79 19.82
N ARG A 34 2.14 31.24 18.69
CA ARG A 34 2.70 30.13 17.88
C ARG A 34 4.20 29.92 18.11
N ALA A 35 4.57 28.67 18.42
CA ALA A 35 5.93 28.20 18.26
C ALA A 35 6.22 27.99 16.76
N ASP A 36 7.28 28.66 16.29
CA ASP A 36 7.98 28.57 15.00
C ASP A 36 7.19 28.89 13.72
N ASP A 37 7.21 30.19 13.35
CA ASP A 37 6.72 30.79 12.09
C ASP A 37 7.70 30.59 10.90
N ASP A 38 8.43 29.47 10.85
CA ASP A 38 9.21 29.13 9.66
C ASP A 38 8.31 28.35 8.70
N ALA A 39 7.96 28.97 7.57
CA ALA A 39 7.18 28.32 6.53
C ALA A 39 7.85 27.01 6.10
N LEU A 40 7.07 25.94 5.92
CA LEU A 40 7.59 24.68 5.40
C LEU A 40 8.01 24.88 3.95
N VAL A 41 9.31 24.72 3.66
CA VAL A 41 9.86 24.93 2.31
C VAL A 41 10.02 23.60 1.59
N ALA A 42 9.47 23.47 0.40
CA ALA A 42 9.67 22.27 -0.42
C ALA A 42 11.12 22.15 -0.93
N GLY A 43 11.77 21.01 -0.72
CA GLY A 43 13.09 20.66 -1.25
C GLY A 43 13.05 19.77 -2.50
N SER A 44 11.88 19.30 -2.92
CA SER A 44 11.67 18.49 -4.12
C SER A 44 10.26 18.70 -4.70
N VAL A 45 10.01 18.24 -5.93
CA VAL A 45 8.66 18.28 -6.50
C VAL A 45 7.69 17.43 -5.69
N CYS A 46 8.10 16.23 -5.25
CA CYS A 46 7.23 15.38 -4.43
C CYS A 46 6.88 16.02 -3.07
N GLU A 47 7.84 16.67 -2.43
CA GLU A 47 7.59 17.42 -1.20
C GLU A 47 6.67 18.63 -1.46
N ALA A 48 6.84 19.32 -2.59
CA ALA A 48 5.93 20.39 -3.00
C ALA A 48 4.49 19.88 -3.18
N GLN A 49 4.29 18.71 -3.78
CA GLN A 49 2.97 18.08 -3.90
C GLN A 49 2.36 17.75 -2.52
N GLU A 50 3.17 17.23 -1.59
CA GLU A 50 2.72 16.89 -0.24
C GLU A 50 2.35 18.15 0.56
N LEU A 51 3.16 19.21 0.48
CA LEU A 51 2.86 20.49 1.12
C LEU A 51 1.60 21.15 0.54
N LYS A 52 1.38 21.07 -0.78
CA LYS A 52 0.13 21.51 -1.42
C LYS A 52 -1.08 20.73 -0.88
N ALA A 53 -0.95 19.41 -0.73
CA ALA A 53 -2.02 18.57 -0.20
C ALA A 53 -2.34 18.93 1.27
N ARG A 54 -1.29 19.07 2.10
CA ARG A 54 -1.44 19.47 3.51
C ARG A 54 -2.06 20.86 3.65
N LYS A 55 -1.70 21.82 2.80
CA LYS A 55 -2.30 23.15 2.79
C LYS A 55 -3.76 23.16 2.31
N ALA A 56 -4.15 22.22 1.46
CA ALA A 56 -5.55 22.06 1.09
C ALA A 56 -6.40 21.54 2.26
N GLU A 57 -5.81 20.74 3.15
CA GLU A 57 -6.45 20.25 4.39
C GLU A 57 -6.41 21.28 5.52
N ASP A 58 -5.29 22.00 5.66
CA ASP A 58 -5.07 23.09 6.63
C ASP A 58 -4.70 24.39 5.91
N PRO A 59 -5.69 25.26 5.60
CA PRO A 59 -5.45 26.53 4.91
C PRO A 59 -4.53 27.50 5.65
N ASP A 60 -4.38 27.36 6.97
CA ASP A 60 -3.54 28.23 7.81
C ASP A 60 -2.06 27.81 7.82
N LEU A 61 -1.74 26.69 7.16
CA LEU A 61 -0.38 26.19 7.00
C LEU A 61 0.45 27.13 6.10
N ALA A 62 1.50 27.69 6.70
CA ALA A 62 2.52 28.44 5.98
C ALA A 62 3.44 27.47 5.22
N ILE A 63 3.41 27.54 3.89
CA ILE A 63 4.29 26.77 3.02
C ILE A 63 4.95 27.72 2.02
N GLU A 64 6.18 27.38 1.64
CA GLU A 64 6.90 28.01 0.54
C GLU A 64 7.24 26.93 -0.50
N ILE A 65 6.89 27.19 -1.76
CA ILE A 65 7.19 26.29 -2.87
C ILE A 65 8.09 27.04 -3.83
N PRO A 66 9.40 26.74 -3.86
CA PRO A 66 10.30 27.34 -4.82
C PRO A 66 9.85 27.07 -6.27
N PRO A 67 10.02 28.03 -7.21
CA PRO A 67 9.53 27.89 -8.59
C PRO A 67 10.05 26.65 -9.33
N GLN A 68 11.24 26.17 -8.99
CA GLN A 68 11.80 24.95 -9.58
C GLN A 68 11.02 23.68 -9.21
N PHE A 69 10.34 23.67 -8.05
CA PHE A 69 9.56 22.53 -7.54
C PHE A 69 8.04 22.71 -7.75
N ASP A 70 7.60 23.90 -8.18
CA ASP A 70 6.21 24.17 -8.53
C ASP A 70 5.85 23.60 -9.92
N ARG A 71 5.92 22.27 -10.04
CA ARG A 71 5.62 21.52 -11.25
C ARG A 71 4.33 20.72 -11.10
N PRO A 72 3.59 20.45 -12.20
CA PRO A 72 2.39 19.62 -12.15
C PRO A 72 2.69 18.13 -11.98
N PHE A 73 3.89 17.68 -12.35
CA PHE A 73 4.33 16.29 -12.31
C PHE A 73 5.69 16.15 -11.64
N PRO A 74 6.01 15.00 -11.02
CA PRO A 74 5.14 13.84 -10.79
C PRO A 74 3.92 14.17 -9.92
N SER A 75 2.81 13.46 -10.14
CA SER A 75 1.59 13.63 -9.32
C SER A 75 1.81 13.19 -7.88
N LEU A 76 1.03 13.74 -6.93
CA LEU A 76 1.06 13.34 -5.52
C LEU A 76 0.93 11.82 -5.32
N ALA A 77 0.00 11.17 -6.05
CA ALA A 77 -0.21 9.73 -5.97
C ALA A 77 1.03 8.93 -6.41
N ALA A 78 1.72 9.39 -7.46
CA ALA A 78 2.95 8.77 -7.92
C ALA A 78 4.08 8.92 -6.88
N CYS A 79 4.27 10.11 -6.33
CA CYS A 79 5.24 10.37 -5.26
C CYS A 79 5.01 9.47 -4.04
N ARG A 80 3.78 9.45 -3.51
CA ARG A 80 3.44 8.61 -2.35
C ARG A 80 3.64 7.12 -2.64
N SER A 81 3.26 6.66 -3.84
CA SER A 81 3.46 5.25 -4.22
C SER A 81 4.93 4.86 -4.36
N HIS A 82 5.76 5.77 -4.88
CA HIS A 82 7.19 5.58 -5.01
C HIS A 82 7.85 5.45 -3.64
N GLU A 83 7.55 6.38 -2.73
CA GLU A 83 8.08 6.38 -1.36
C GLU A 83 7.61 5.14 -0.58
N ALA A 84 6.32 4.82 -0.62
CA ALA A 84 5.77 3.66 0.09
C ALA A 84 6.33 2.32 -0.44
N ALA A 85 6.59 2.21 -1.75
CA ALA A 85 7.20 1.02 -2.32
C ALA A 85 8.71 0.89 -2.00
N TRP A 86 9.38 2.01 -1.71
CA TRP A 86 10.81 2.08 -1.38
C TRP A 86 11.10 2.03 0.11
N ASP A 87 10.07 2.16 0.96
CA ASP A 87 10.19 2.13 2.42
C ASP A 87 11.00 0.90 2.88
N PRO A 88 12.17 1.09 3.51
CA PRO A 88 13.02 -0.01 3.99
C PRO A 88 12.39 -0.73 5.18
N GLU A 89 11.54 -0.06 5.96
CA GLU A 89 10.88 -0.61 7.14
C GLU A 89 9.61 -1.38 6.75
N ALA A 90 9.03 -1.07 5.58
CA ALA A 90 7.93 -1.85 5.03
C ALA A 90 8.38 -3.32 4.80
N PRO A 91 7.54 -4.31 5.18
CA PRO A 91 7.91 -5.71 5.08
C PRO A 91 8.14 -6.13 3.61
N GLY A 92 8.91 -7.19 3.40
CA GLY A 92 9.22 -7.72 2.06
C GLY A 92 10.63 -7.41 1.56
N PRO A 93 11.08 -8.11 0.51
CA PRO A 93 12.42 -7.89 -0.03
C PRO A 93 12.50 -6.55 -0.74
N LYS A 94 13.68 -5.93 -0.69
CA LYS A 94 14.00 -4.79 -1.56
C LYS A 94 14.00 -5.27 -3.02
N GLN A 95 13.17 -4.65 -3.84
CA GLN A 95 13.13 -4.89 -5.28
C GLN A 95 14.09 -3.95 -6.01
N PRO A 96 14.51 -4.26 -7.25
CA PRO A 96 15.34 -3.35 -8.04
C PRO A 96 14.64 -2.02 -8.37
N ILE A 97 13.30 -2.02 -8.46
CA ILE A 97 12.47 -0.85 -8.74
C ILE A 97 11.35 -0.79 -7.68
N PRO A 98 10.99 0.40 -7.14
CA PRO A 98 9.87 0.60 -6.20
C PRO A 98 8.54 0.48 -6.93
N PHE A 99 8.17 -0.73 -7.34
CA PHE A 99 6.91 -0.94 -8.06
C PHE A 99 5.74 -1.12 -7.09
N SER A 100 4.78 -0.20 -7.16
CA SER A 100 3.51 -0.28 -6.42
C SER A 100 2.40 -0.91 -7.25
N HIS A 101 1.90 -2.08 -6.82
CA HIS A 101 0.71 -2.69 -7.42
C HIS A 101 -0.54 -1.87 -7.09
N LYS A 102 -0.58 -1.23 -5.92
CA LYS A 102 -1.66 -0.33 -5.52
C LYS A 102 -1.82 0.88 -6.43
N HIS A 103 -0.71 1.45 -6.89
CA HIS A 103 -0.77 2.56 -7.83
C HIS A 103 -1.35 2.10 -9.17
N HIS A 104 -0.81 1.01 -9.73
CA HIS A 104 -1.18 0.56 -11.07
C HIS A 104 -2.53 -0.16 -11.13
N SER A 105 -2.74 -1.17 -10.30
CA SER A 105 -3.96 -1.98 -10.31
C SER A 105 -5.07 -1.39 -9.43
N GLY A 106 -4.73 -0.88 -8.24
CA GLY A 106 -5.72 -0.30 -7.33
C GLY A 106 -6.23 1.07 -7.77
N THR A 107 -5.34 2.04 -7.94
CA THR A 107 -5.70 3.43 -8.25
C THR A 107 -6.12 3.59 -9.71
N PHE A 108 -5.36 3.01 -10.65
CA PHE A 108 -5.62 3.14 -12.09
C PHE A 108 -6.44 1.99 -12.69
N GLY A 109 -6.80 0.98 -11.90
CA GLY A 109 -7.66 -0.12 -12.38
C GLY A 109 -7.02 -0.98 -13.46
N MET A 110 -5.68 -1.06 -13.51
CA MET A 110 -5.02 -1.94 -14.48
C MET A 110 -5.32 -3.41 -14.15
N GLU A 111 -5.89 -4.11 -15.12
CA GLU A 111 -6.20 -5.53 -15.05
C GLU A 111 -4.94 -6.39 -14.86
N CYS A 112 -5.01 -7.41 -14.01
CA CYS A 112 -3.84 -8.24 -13.65
C CYS A 112 -3.17 -8.88 -14.87
N LEU A 113 -3.98 -9.34 -15.83
CA LEU A 113 -3.51 -10.02 -17.05
C LEU A 113 -2.90 -9.08 -18.09
N TYR A 114 -3.03 -7.76 -17.92
CA TYR A 114 -2.35 -6.81 -18.78
C TYR A 114 -0.82 -6.91 -18.61
N CYS A 115 -0.36 -6.87 -17.36
CA CYS A 115 1.06 -7.00 -17.03
C CYS A 115 1.53 -8.45 -16.98
N HIS A 116 0.74 -9.33 -16.36
CA HIS A 116 1.05 -10.76 -16.29
C HIS A 116 0.48 -11.49 -17.52
N SER A 117 0.86 -10.99 -18.70
CA SER A 117 0.39 -11.47 -19.98
C SER A 117 0.75 -12.95 -20.19
N GLY A 118 -0.22 -13.77 -20.55
CA GLY A 118 -0.02 -15.20 -20.80
C GLY A 118 -0.23 -16.10 -19.59
N THR A 119 -0.57 -15.56 -18.41
CA THR A 119 -0.95 -16.35 -17.22
C THR A 119 -2.11 -17.32 -17.50
N ASP A 120 -3.03 -16.94 -18.40
CA ASP A 120 -4.18 -17.71 -18.88
C ASP A 120 -3.80 -18.89 -19.80
N ARG A 121 -2.60 -18.87 -20.40
CA ARG A 121 -2.17 -19.83 -21.42
C ARG A 121 -0.93 -20.64 -21.00
N SER A 122 -0.10 -20.05 -20.16
CA SER A 122 1.19 -20.58 -19.74
C SER A 122 1.10 -21.23 -18.35
N ARG A 123 2.07 -22.10 -18.10
CA ARG A 123 2.26 -22.70 -16.78
C ARG A 123 2.67 -21.63 -15.76
N MET A 124 3.42 -20.63 -16.20
CA MET A 124 3.97 -19.55 -15.38
C MET A 124 3.27 -18.24 -15.74
N ALA A 125 2.95 -17.42 -14.75
CA ALA A 125 2.41 -16.08 -14.98
C ALA A 125 3.43 -15.15 -15.66
N GLY A 126 4.72 -15.32 -15.34
CA GLY A 126 5.78 -14.44 -15.81
C GLY A 126 5.77 -13.08 -15.12
N VAL A 127 6.84 -12.33 -15.32
CA VAL A 127 6.96 -10.92 -14.92
C VAL A 127 7.01 -10.11 -16.21
N PRO A 128 6.34 -8.94 -16.29
CA PRO A 128 6.31 -8.13 -17.50
C PRO A 128 7.71 -7.77 -18.02
N SER A 129 7.82 -7.62 -19.34
CA SER A 129 9.03 -7.12 -19.97
C SER A 129 9.20 -5.62 -19.70
N VAL A 130 10.45 -5.14 -19.78
CA VAL A 130 10.76 -3.70 -19.71
C VAL A 130 10.02 -2.92 -20.79
N GLU A 131 9.84 -3.52 -21.96
CA GLU A 131 9.08 -2.94 -23.07
C GLU A 131 7.62 -2.65 -22.70
N LEU A 132 6.96 -3.55 -21.98
CA LEU A 132 5.58 -3.33 -21.53
C LEU A 132 5.49 -2.09 -20.63
N CYS A 133 6.44 -1.97 -19.68
CA CYS A 133 6.52 -0.80 -18.81
C CYS A 133 6.73 0.48 -19.63
N MET A 134 7.67 0.46 -20.57
CA MET A 134 7.99 1.60 -21.42
C MET A 134 6.89 1.95 -22.44
N GLY A 135 5.96 1.04 -22.73
CA GLY A 135 4.80 1.34 -23.55
C GLY A 135 3.96 2.50 -23.01
N CYS A 136 3.87 2.62 -21.68
CA CYS A 136 3.24 3.78 -21.02
C CYS A 136 4.29 4.78 -20.50
N HIS A 137 5.37 4.30 -19.88
CA HIS A 137 6.38 5.19 -19.29
C HIS A 137 7.21 5.97 -20.32
N GLY A 138 7.19 5.57 -21.59
CA GLY A 138 7.80 6.33 -22.68
C GLY A 138 6.96 7.52 -23.18
N VAL A 139 5.68 7.61 -22.81
CA VAL A 139 4.80 8.73 -23.21
C VAL A 139 4.51 9.72 -22.08
N PHE A 140 4.92 9.40 -20.85
CA PHE A 140 4.78 10.34 -19.74
C PHE A 140 5.76 11.53 -19.86
N PRO A 141 5.40 12.69 -19.31
CA PRO A 141 6.27 13.86 -19.29
C PRO A 141 7.62 13.57 -18.63
N PRO A 142 8.73 14.17 -19.10
CA PRO A 142 10.08 13.95 -18.55
C PRO A 142 10.21 14.29 -17.05
N GLU A 143 9.30 15.08 -16.49
CA GLU A 143 9.26 15.40 -15.06
C GLU A 143 9.11 14.15 -14.19
N TYR A 144 8.48 13.09 -14.68
CA TYR A 144 8.42 11.80 -13.96
C TYR A 144 9.80 11.12 -13.83
N ASP A 145 10.79 11.53 -14.60
CA ASP A 145 12.16 11.01 -14.52
C ASP A 145 12.87 11.46 -13.26
N GLU A 146 12.30 12.39 -12.48
CA GLU A 146 12.81 12.73 -11.15
C GLU A 146 12.62 11.57 -10.14
N LEU A 147 11.69 10.64 -10.40
CA LEU A 147 11.49 9.46 -9.55
C LEU A 147 12.57 8.41 -9.83
N GLU A 148 13.31 8.00 -8.79
CA GLU A 148 14.41 7.01 -8.89
C GLU A 148 13.96 5.71 -9.59
N GLY A 149 12.73 5.26 -9.33
CA GLY A 149 12.19 4.05 -9.95
C GLY A 149 12.03 4.15 -11.47
N ILE A 150 11.70 5.35 -11.98
CA ILE A 150 11.56 5.61 -13.42
C ILE A 150 12.94 5.73 -14.07
N GLN A 151 13.91 6.33 -13.37
CA GLN A 151 15.31 6.37 -13.85
C GLN A 151 15.86 4.96 -14.04
N ILE A 152 15.67 4.07 -13.06
CA ILE A 152 16.11 2.68 -13.14
C ILE A 152 15.40 1.95 -14.30
N LEU A 153 14.09 2.17 -14.48
CA LEU A 153 13.35 1.60 -15.60
C LEU A 153 13.93 2.05 -16.96
N LYS A 154 14.18 3.34 -17.12
CA LYS A 154 14.73 3.91 -18.36
C LYS A 154 16.15 3.42 -18.65
N ASP A 155 16.98 3.31 -17.62
CA ASP A 155 18.32 2.72 -17.75
C ASP A 155 18.27 1.27 -18.28
N HIS A 156 17.41 0.42 -17.69
CA HIS A 156 17.20 -0.94 -18.18
C HIS A 156 16.67 -0.98 -19.64
N TRP A 157 15.79 -0.03 -19.99
CA TRP A 157 15.28 0.10 -21.35
C TRP A 157 16.36 0.49 -22.37
N GLU A 158 17.25 1.42 -22.00
CA GLU A 158 18.36 1.87 -22.84
C GLU A 158 19.40 0.76 -23.04
N ARG A 159 19.75 0.07 -21.94
CA ARG A 159 20.71 -1.06 -21.96
C ARG A 159 20.14 -2.34 -22.59
N LYS A 160 18.83 -2.38 -22.86
CA LYS A 160 18.12 -3.58 -23.38
C LYS A 160 18.29 -4.79 -22.47
N GLU A 161 18.32 -4.54 -21.16
CA GLU A 161 18.50 -5.58 -20.15
C GLU A 161 17.21 -5.78 -19.34
N PRO A 162 16.84 -7.02 -19.01
CA PRO A 162 15.71 -7.28 -18.14
C PRO A 162 15.99 -6.77 -16.73
N ILE A 163 14.92 -6.37 -16.02
CA ILE A 163 15.01 -6.02 -14.60
C ILE A 163 15.17 -7.32 -13.79
N PRO A 164 16.20 -7.45 -12.94
CA PRO A 164 16.48 -8.66 -12.16
C PRO A 164 15.59 -8.73 -10.91
N TRP A 165 14.28 -8.88 -11.09
CA TRP A 165 13.30 -8.93 -10.00
C TRP A 165 13.60 -10.02 -8.98
N VAL A 166 13.38 -9.70 -7.71
CA VAL A 166 13.46 -10.69 -6.62
C VAL A 166 12.14 -11.43 -6.54
N GLN A 167 12.15 -12.70 -6.94
CA GLN A 167 10.97 -13.54 -6.91
C GLN A 167 10.49 -13.82 -5.47
N ILE A 168 9.24 -13.46 -5.19
CA ILE A 168 8.62 -13.63 -3.86
C ILE A 168 7.82 -14.94 -3.77
N HIS A 169 7.30 -15.47 -4.88
CA HIS A 169 6.52 -16.72 -4.86
C HIS A 169 7.34 -17.86 -5.44
N ARG A 170 7.78 -18.81 -4.60
CA ARG A 170 8.50 -20.02 -5.07
C ARG A 170 7.89 -21.28 -4.45
N LEU A 171 7.53 -22.22 -5.31
CA LEU A 171 7.19 -23.58 -4.93
C LEU A 171 8.41 -24.50 -5.13
N PRO A 172 8.50 -25.62 -4.39
CA PRO A 172 9.54 -26.62 -4.63
C PRO A 172 9.53 -27.10 -6.08
N GLU A 173 10.70 -27.42 -6.63
CA GLU A 173 10.84 -27.72 -8.07
C GLU A 173 10.11 -28.99 -8.52
N HIS A 174 9.88 -29.92 -7.60
CA HIS A 174 9.07 -31.12 -7.80
C HIS A 174 7.55 -30.86 -7.77
N VAL A 175 7.13 -29.60 -7.62
CA VAL A 175 5.72 -29.17 -7.73
C VAL A 175 5.52 -28.47 -9.08
N LYS A 176 4.65 -29.03 -9.91
CA LYS A 176 4.38 -28.56 -11.27
C LYS A 176 3.09 -27.74 -11.37
N PHE A 177 3.02 -26.66 -10.59
CA PHE A 177 1.90 -25.71 -10.64
C PHE A 177 1.73 -25.09 -12.05
N ARG A 178 0.48 -24.91 -12.49
CA ARG A 178 0.11 -24.40 -13.83
C ARG A 178 -0.96 -23.30 -13.72
N HIS A 179 -0.57 -22.04 -13.93
CA HIS A 179 -1.49 -20.89 -13.84
C HIS A 179 -2.68 -21.00 -14.81
N GLN A 180 -2.42 -21.31 -16.07
CA GLN A 180 -3.44 -21.47 -17.12
C GLN A 180 -4.67 -22.30 -16.72
N ARG A 181 -4.48 -23.38 -15.93
CA ARG A 181 -5.58 -24.25 -15.51
C ARG A 181 -6.46 -23.60 -14.46
N HIS A 182 -5.85 -22.85 -13.55
CA HIS A 182 -6.56 -22.19 -12.45
C HIS A 182 -7.29 -20.95 -12.98
N VAL A 183 -6.65 -20.17 -13.85
CA VAL A 183 -7.30 -19.04 -14.53
C VAL A 183 -8.46 -19.51 -15.40
N ALA A 184 -8.30 -20.58 -16.18
CA ALA A 184 -9.38 -21.14 -17.00
C ALA A 184 -10.54 -21.71 -16.17
N ALA A 185 -10.28 -22.11 -14.93
CA ALA A 185 -11.31 -22.55 -13.98
C ALA A 185 -12.02 -21.37 -13.28
N GLY A 186 -11.67 -20.13 -13.60
CA GLY A 186 -12.26 -18.93 -13.00
C GLY A 186 -11.80 -18.66 -11.58
N VAL A 187 -10.62 -19.14 -11.18
CA VAL A 187 -10.04 -18.83 -9.87
C VAL A 187 -9.44 -17.44 -9.90
N ASP A 188 -9.97 -16.53 -9.06
CA ASP A 188 -9.46 -15.17 -8.94
C ASP A 188 -8.02 -15.14 -8.44
N CYS A 189 -7.20 -14.21 -8.97
CA CYS A 189 -5.80 -14.05 -8.61
C CYS A 189 -5.63 -13.84 -7.09
N GLN A 190 -6.53 -13.06 -6.50
CA GLN A 190 -6.59 -12.72 -5.08
C GLN A 190 -6.82 -13.95 -4.19
N THR A 191 -7.38 -15.04 -4.71
CA THR A 191 -7.55 -16.28 -3.93
C THR A 191 -6.21 -16.82 -3.44
N CYS A 192 -5.18 -16.74 -4.30
CA CYS A 192 -3.84 -17.24 -4.03
C CYS A 192 -2.87 -16.13 -3.61
N HIS A 193 -2.95 -14.98 -4.29
CA HIS A 193 -2.03 -13.86 -4.13
C HIS A 193 -2.54 -12.77 -3.17
N GLY A 194 -3.80 -12.86 -2.72
CA GLY A 194 -4.53 -11.88 -1.90
C GLY A 194 -4.60 -10.50 -2.56
N PRO A 195 -4.95 -9.44 -1.79
CA PRO A 195 -5.31 -8.13 -2.34
C PRO A 195 -4.07 -7.34 -2.76
N VAL A 196 -3.37 -7.80 -3.79
CA VAL A 196 -2.13 -7.16 -4.29
C VAL A 196 -2.38 -5.75 -4.79
N GLU A 197 -3.59 -5.45 -5.26
CA GLU A 197 -4.07 -4.14 -5.65
C GLU A 197 -4.15 -3.13 -4.49
N GLU A 198 -3.96 -3.57 -3.24
CA GLU A 198 -3.89 -2.69 -2.07
C GLU A 198 -2.43 -2.48 -1.59
N LEU A 199 -1.45 -3.12 -2.23
CA LEU A 199 -0.07 -3.18 -1.76
C LEU A 199 0.87 -2.28 -2.57
N ASP A 200 1.52 -1.35 -1.89
CA ASP A 200 2.62 -0.54 -2.45
C ASP A 200 3.93 -1.33 -2.52
N LYS A 201 4.18 -2.21 -1.55
CA LYS A 201 5.31 -3.13 -1.54
C LYS A 201 4.82 -4.54 -1.30
N LEU A 202 5.19 -5.47 -2.19
CA LEU A 202 4.87 -6.87 -1.98
C LEU A 202 5.74 -7.43 -0.85
N TYR A 203 5.08 -7.97 0.17
CA TYR A 203 5.74 -8.51 1.35
C TYR A 203 5.56 -10.02 1.51
N VAL A 204 6.05 -10.57 2.61
CA VAL A 204 5.95 -11.99 2.96
C VAL A 204 5.20 -12.12 4.28
N VAL A 205 4.23 -13.04 4.39
CA VAL A 205 3.60 -13.33 5.70
C VAL A 205 4.56 -14.13 6.60
N PRO A 206 4.71 -13.76 7.89
CA PRO A 206 5.63 -14.40 8.83
C PRO A 206 5.49 -15.92 8.97
N ASP A 207 4.29 -16.45 8.73
CA ASP A 207 3.96 -17.87 8.89
C ASP A 207 4.54 -18.80 7.81
N THR A 208 5.29 -18.25 6.85
CA THR A 208 5.94 -18.98 5.74
C THR A 208 7.45 -19.23 5.96
N ARG A 209 7.90 -19.22 7.21
CA ARG A 209 9.30 -19.20 7.73
C ARG A 209 10.29 -20.29 7.24
N TRP A 210 9.89 -21.23 6.38
CA TRP A 210 10.75 -22.31 5.90
C TRP A 210 11.54 -21.96 4.62
N TRP A 211 11.17 -20.86 3.94
CA TRP A 211 11.91 -20.30 2.80
C TRP A 211 12.10 -18.80 3.03
N GLN A 212 13.29 -18.26 2.72
CA GLN A 212 13.63 -16.84 2.95
C GLN A 212 12.75 -15.86 2.16
N TYR A 213 11.95 -16.36 1.21
CA TYR A 213 11.11 -15.57 0.30
C TYR A 213 9.69 -16.15 0.25
N GLY A 214 9.01 -16.25 1.38
CA GLY A 214 7.62 -16.74 1.44
C GLY A 214 6.59 -15.78 0.80
N LEU A 215 5.30 -16.12 0.90
CA LEU A 215 4.22 -15.51 0.09
C LEU A 215 3.56 -14.34 0.82
N PRO A 216 3.05 -13.29 0.13
CA PRO A 216 2.39 -12.12 0.73
C PRO A 216 1.07 -12.42 1.44
N THR A 217 0.42 -13.57 1.20
CA THR A 217 -1.00 -13.72 1.57
C THR A 217 -1.40 -15.12 2.03
N LYS A 218 -1.15 -16.19 1.25
CA LYS A 218 -1.45 -17.57 1.65
C LYS A 218 -0.21 -18.43 1.72
N LYS A 219 -0.11 -19.28 2.74
CA LYS A 219 0.87 -20.36 2.81
C LYS A 219 0.46 -21.45 1.82
N LEU A 220 0.95 -21.38 0.57
CA LEU A 220 0.68 -22.34 -0.51
C LEU A 220 1.41 -23.68 -0.27
N GLU A 221 1.15 -24.29 0.88
CA GLU A 221 1.54 -25.65 1.20
C GLU A 221 0.57 -26.66 0.60
N MET A 222 1.02 -27.90 0.47
CA MET A 222 0.21 -29.00 -0.06
C MET A 222 -1.18 -29.09 0.59
N GLY A 223 -1.27 -28.90 1.91
CA GLY A 223 -2.53 -28.93 2.64
C GLY A 223 -3.54 -27.90 2.12
N TRP A 224 -3.09 -26.66 1.87
CA TRP A 224 -3.94 -25.61 1.33
C TRP A 224 -4.41 -25.96 -0.09
N CYS A 225 -3.50 -26.44 -0.95
CA CYS A 225 -3.83 -26.84 -2.32
C CYS A 225 -4.88 -27.96 -2.35
N ILE A 226 -4.71 -29.00 -1.54
CA ILE A 226 -5.62 -30.15 -1.50
C ILE A 226 -6.99 -29.77 -0.94
N MET A 227 -7.05 -28.88 0.06
CA MET A 227 -8.34 -28.37 0.56
C MET A 227 -9.09 -27.60 -0.52
N CYS A 228 -8.43 -26.64 -1.17
CA CYS A 228 -9.02 -25.88 -2.28
C CYS A 228 -9.48 -26.80 -3.42
N HIS A 229 -8.64 -27.78 -3.82
CA HIS A 229 -9.02 -28.76 -4.83
C HIS A 229 -10.23 -29.61 -4.41
N ARG A 230 -10.38 -29.94 -3.13
CA ARG A 230 -11.55 -30.67 -2.62
C ARG A 230 -12.82 -29.85 -2.71
N GLU A 231 -12.76 -28.58 -2.31
CA GLU A 231 -13.89 -27.65 -2.37
C GLU A 231 -14.33 -27.39 -3.81
N MET A 232 -13.38 -27.30 -4.74
CA MET A 232 -13.63 -27.05 -6.16
C MET A 232 -13.89 -28.32 -6.99
N GLY A 233 -13.87 -29.51 -6.39
CA GLY A 233 -14.04 -30.78 -7.11
C GLY A 233 -12.92 -31.08 -8.12
N ALA A 234 -11.73 -30.53 -7.91
CA ALA A 234 -10.54 -30.73 -8.75
C ALA A 234 -9.73 -31.97 -8.34
N SER A 235 -8.81 -32.41 -9.21
CA SER A 235 -7.95 -33.58 -8.97
C SER A 235 -7.09 -33.40 -7.71
N GLN A 236 -7.11 -34.38 -6.82
CA GLN A 236 -6.24 -34.47 -5.65
C GLN A 236 -5.11 -35.50 -5.86
N ASP A 237 -4.96 -36.02 -7.08
CA ASP A 237 -3.96 -37.03 -7.39
C ASP A 237 -2.53 -36.47 -7.34
N CYS A 238 -1.64 -37.23 -6.71
CA CYS A 238 -0.26 -36.82 -6.47
C CYS A 238 0.48 -36.49 -7.78
N LEU A 239 0.29 -37.31 -8.82
CA LEU A 239 0.98 -37.17 -10.10
C LEU A 239 0.44 -36.01 -10.95
N THR A 240 -0.73 -35.47 -10.60
CA THR A 240 -1.23 -34.22 -11.21
C THR A 240 -0.32 -33.03 -10.85
N CYS A 241 0.31 -33.08 -9.67
CA CYS A 241 1.11 -31.99 -9.12
C CYS A 241 2.61 -32.30 -9.09
N HIS A 242 2.99 -33.57 -9.00
CA HIS A 242 4.37 -34.01 -8.79
C HIS A 242 4.82 -34.94 -9.92
N TYR A 243 5.62 -34.41 -10.84
CA TYR A 243 6.23 -35.15 -11.94
C TYR A 243 7.46 -34.44 -12.48
#